data_AF-F3BAE2-F1
#
_entry.id   AF-F3BAE2-F1
#
_cell.length_a   1.000
_cell.length_b   1.000
_cell.length_c   1.000
_cell.angle_alpha   90.00
_cell.angle_beta   90.00
_cell.angle_gamma   90.00
#
_symmetry.space_group_name_H-M   'P 1'
#
loop_
_entity.id
_entity.type
_entity.pdbx_description
1 polymer ?
#
loop_
_entity_poly.entity_id
_entity_poly.type
_entity_poly.pdbx_seq_one_letter_code
_entity_poly.pdbx_strand_id
1 'polypeptide(L)'
;MAGYDNIKDYGFDKRTADERRELAIKAGKASGEARRRKADFRKTLNMLLTAEIDNEEYKPILESLGVACTLESAILMAQIKEAMAGDTKAATFVAKYSGQSPEPEENRRNRDADTELKQARKQAVTGENETDEALDKLDSILKELHENAVKQETE
;
A
#
# COMPACT_ATOMS: atom_id res chain seq x y z
N MET A 1 -22.43 7.64 -17.33
CA MET A 1 -21.52 8.11 -18.39
C MET A 1 -20.73 9.29 -17.80
N ALA A 2 -19.45 9.09 -17.45
CA ALA A 2 -18.56 10.17 -17.05
C ALA A 2 -17.67 10.48 -18.27
N GLY A 3 -18.05 11.49 -19.05
CA GLY A 3 -17.33 11.91 -20.26
C GLY A 3 -16.51 13.17 -20.04
N TYR A 4 -15.54 13.41 -20.94
CA TYR A 4 -14.64 14.57 -20.94
C TYR A 4 -15.40 15.91 -20.88
N ASP A 5 -16.63 15.95 -21.40
CA ASP A 5 -17.51 17.12 -21.37
C ASP A 5 -17.86 17.60 -19.95
N ASN A 6 -17.88 16.71 -18.95
CA ASN A 6 -18.23 17.06 -17.56
C ASN A 6 -17.09 17.77 -16.80
N ILE A 7 -15.86 17.73 -17.31
CA ILE A 7 -14.67 18.30 -16.66
C ILE A 7 -14.03 19.43 -17.47
N LYS A 8 -14.48 19.62 -18.72
CA LYS A 8 -13.93 20.59 -19.68
C LYS A 8 -13.95 22.04 -19.17
N ASP A 9 -14.94 22.38 -18.34
CA ASP A 9 -15.15 23.75 -17.84
C ASP A 9 -14.62 24.00 -16.41
N TYR A 10 -13.99 22.98 -15.80
CA TYR A 10 -13.49 23.04 -14.41
C TYR A 10 -11.95 23.07 -14.32
N GLY A 11 -11.29 23.49 -15.40
CA GLY A 11 -9.83 23.55 -15.53
C GLY A 11 -9.15 24.52 -14.57
N PHE A 12 -7.86 24.28 -14.30
CA PHE A 12 -7.03 25.09 -13.40
C PHE A 12 -6.83 26.54 -13.88
N ASP A 13 -7.02 26.76 -15.19
CA ASP A 13 -6.96 28.03 -15.92
C ASP A 13 -8.22 28.89 -15.74
N LYS A 14 -9.31 28.31 -15.25
CA LYS A 14 -10.62 28.98 -15.08
C LYS A 14 -10.91 29.46 -13.65
N ARG A 15 -9.98 29.23 -12.70
CA ARG A 15 -10.18 29.53 -11.28
C ARG A 15 -9.10 30.45 -10.74
N THR A 16 -9.49 31.36 -9.86
CA THR A 16 -8.57 32.22 -9.11
C THR A 16 -7.73 31.41 -8.12
N ALA A 17 -6.63 32.00 -7.64
CA ALA A 17 -5.78 31.35 -6.64
C ALA A 17 -6.55 31.02 -5.34
N ASP A 18 -7.45 31.91 -4.92
CA ASP A 18 -8.23 31.75 -3.70
C ASP A 18 -9.28 30.65 -3.83
N GLU A 19 -10.02 30.60 -4.94
CA GLU A 19 -10.98 29.52 -5.20
C GLU A 19 -10.30 28.14 -5.25
N ARG A 20 -9.10 28.06 -5.85
CA ARG A 20 -8.32 26.81 -5.86
C ARG A 20 -7.88 26.42 -4.45
N ARG A 21 -7.50 27.39 -3.61
CA ARG A 21 -7.13 27.15 -2.22
C ARG A 21 -8.31 26.63 -1.40
N GLU A 22 -9.48 27.23 -1.53
CA GLU A 22 -10.69 26.77 -0.83
C GLU A 22 -11.09 25.35 -1.25
N LEU A 23 -11.07 25.05 -2.55
CA LEU A 23 -11.33 23.70 -3.06
C LEU A 23 -10.29 22.69 -2.56
N ALA A 24 -9.01 23.05 -2.53
CA ALA A 24 -7.95 22.19 -1.99
C ALA A 24 -8.16 21.89 -0.50
N ILE A 25 -8.56 22.89 0.30
CA ILE A 25 -8.89 22.71 1.72
C ILE A 25 -10.10 21.78 1.87
N LYS A 26 -11.17 22.01 1.10
CA LYS A 26 -12.39 21.18 1.13
C LYS A 26 -12.09 19.74 0.74
N ALA A 27 -11.31 19.54 -0.34
CA ALA A 27 -10.86 18.23 -0.78
C ALA A 27 -9.96 17.55 0.25
N GLY A 28 -9.04 18.29 0.88
CA GLY A 28 -8.16 17.79 1.94
C GLY A 28 -8.93 17.32 3.17
N LYS A 29 -9.93 18.09 3.60
CA LYS A 29 -10.84 17.71 4.70
C LYS A 29 -11.63 16.46 4.38
N ALA A 30 -12.29 16.42 3.22
CA ALA A 30 -13.08 15.27 2.78
C ALA A 30 -12.22 13.99 2.63
N SER A 31 -11.03 14.12 2.04
CA SER A 31 -10.06 13.03 1.95
C SER A 31 -9.57 12.56 3.32
N GLY A 32 -9.29 13.49 4.24
CA GLY A 32 -8.92 13.17 5.62
C GLY A 32 -10.03 12.42 6.36
N GLU A 33 -11.29 12.84 6.20
CA GLU A 33 -12.46 12.18 6.77
C GLU A 33 -12.66 10.76 6.22
N ALA A 34 -12.57 10.59 4.90
CA ALA A 34 -12.64 9.28 4.27
C ALA A 34 -11.52 8.34 4.76
N ARG A 35 -10.29 8.86 4.91
CA ARG A 35 -9.16 8.09 5.46
C ARG A 35 -9.40 7.65 6.91
N ARG A 36 -9.89 8.56 7.77
CA ARG A 36 -10.25 8.24 9.16
C ARG A 36 -11.33 7.17 9.22
N ARG A 37 -12.43 7.33 8.47
CA ARG A 37 -13.50 6.32 8.40
C ARG A 37 -12.97 4.94 7.99
N LYS A 38 -12.05 4.87 7.02
CA LYS A 38 -11.43 3.60 6.60
C LYS A 38 -10.54 3.01 7.70
N ALA A 39 -9.83 3.84 8.46
CA ALA A 39 -9.02 3.40 9.59
C ALA A 39 -9.89 2.88 10.75
N ASP A 40 -10.95 3.62 11.09
CA ASP A 40 -11.91 3.24 12.13
C ASP A 40 -12.62 1.93 11.76
N PHE A 41 -13.04 1.78 10.50
CA PHE A 41 -13.61 0.53 10.01
C PHE A 41 -12.64 -0.65 10.16
N ARG A 42 -11.36 -0.49 9.80
CA ARG A 42 -10.36 -1.55 9.98
C ARG A 42 -10.17 -1.90 11.45
N LYS A 43 -10.13 -0.89 12.33
CA LYS A 43 -10.01 -1.10 13.78
C LYS A 43 -11.20 -1.90 14.32
N THR A 44 -12.43 -1.52 13.95
CA THR A 44 -13.64 -2.22 14.36
C THR A 44 -13.68 -3.64 13.79
N LEU A 45 -13.34 -3.82 12.50
CA LEU A 45 -13.32 -5.14 11.87
C LEU A 45 -12.33 -6.07 12.58
N ASN A 46 -11.11 -5.61 12.85
CA ASN A 46 -10.11 -6.43 13.57
C ASN A 46 -10.61 -6.81 14.96
N MET A 47 -11.21 -5.87 15.69
CA MET A 47 -11.78 -6.16 17.02
C MET A 47 -12.84 -7.27 16.95
N LEU A 48 -13.73 -7.22 15.96
CA LEU A 48 -14.74 -8.25 15.75
C LEU A 48 -14.10 -9.59 15.35
N LEU A 49 -13.18 -9.59 14.40
CA LEU A 49 -12.50 -10.80 13.93
C LEU A 49 -11.76 -11.53 15.06
N THR A 50 -11.14 -10.79 15.97
CA THR A 50 -10.44 -11.36 17.15
C THR A 50 -11.35 -11.75 18.30
N ALA A 51 -12.65 -11.45 18.24
CA ALA A 51 -13.57 -11.81 19.32
C ALA A 51 -13.75 -13.34 19.39
N GLU A 52 -13.58 -13.90 20.58
CA GLU A 52 -13.85 -15.31 20.84
C GLU A 52 -15.34 -15.60 20.75
N ILE A 53 -15.66 -16.76 20.19
CA ILE A 53 -17.02 -17.27 20.07
C ILE A 53 -17.09 -18.68 20.62
N ASP A 54 -18.30 -19.09 20.97
CA ASP A 54 -18.58 -20.46 21.35
C ASP A 54 -19.34 -21.14 20.21
N ASN A 55 -18.64 -21.95 19.43
CA ASN A 55 -19.21 -22.71 18.32
C ASN A 55 -18.98 -24.20 18.57
N GLU A 56 -20.06 -24.96 18.78
CA GLU A 56 -20.00 -26.38 19.15
C GLU A 56 -19.27 -27.25 18.11
N GLU A 57 -19.36 -26.89 16.82
CA GLU A 57 -18.73 -27.66 15.74
C GLU A 57 -17.24 -27.32 15.61
N TYR A 58 -16.89 -26.04 15.62
CA TYR A 58 -15.53 -25.58 15.29
C TYR A 58 -14.61 -25.52 16.49
N LYS A 59 -15.12 -25.22 17.69
CA LYS A 59 -14.29 -25.02 18.88
C LYS A 59 -13.45 -26.26 19.24
N PRO A 60 -13.97 -27.49 19.25
CA PRO A 60 -13.15 -28.68 19.54
C PRO A 60 -12.04 -28.89 18.50
N ILE A 61 -12.32 -28.61 17.23
CA ILE A 61 -11.35 -28.77 16.14
C ILE A 61 -10.24 -27.72 16.29
N LEU A 62 -10.61 -26.46 16.47
CA LEU A 62 -9.66 -25.35 16.58
C LEU A 62 -8.78 -25.49 17.82
N GLU A 63 -9.36 -25.86 18.97
CA GLU A 63 -8.62 -26.12 20.21
C GLU A 63 -7.64 -27.30 20.04
N SER A 64 -8.03 -28.36 19.34
CA SER A 64 -7.13 -29.49 19.04
C SER A 64 -5.92 -29.10 18.18
N LEU A 65 -6.05 -28.02 17.40
CA LEU A 65 -4.99 -27.43 16.56
C LEU A 65 -4.19 -26.34 17.30
N GLY A 66 -4.53 -26.03 18.56
CA GLY A 66 -3.92 -24.95 19.33
C GLY A 66 -4.33 -23.55 18.86
N VAL A 67 -5.48 -23.41 18.20
CA VAL A 67 -6.02 -22.15 17.67
C VAL A 67 -7.22 -21.72 18.50
N ALA A 68 -7.28 -20.44 18.88
CA ALA A 68 -8.44 -19.90 19.59
C ALA A 68 -9.67 -19.87 18.67
N CYS A 69 -10.85 -20.22 19.21
CA CYS A 69 -12.12 -20.14 18.49
C CYS A 69 -12.61 -18.69 18.41
N THR A 70 -12.01 -17.90 17.52
CA THR A 70 -12.44 -16.52 17.21
C THR A 70 -13.35 -16.47 15.99
N LEU A 71 -14.09 -15.37 15.80
CA LEU A 71 -14.86 -15.12 14.57
C LEU A 71 -14.00 -15.29 13.30
N GLU A 72 -12.75 -14.83 13.32
CA GLU A 72 -11.81 -15.01 12.22
C GLU A 72 -11.56 -16.49 11.91
N SER A 73 -11.13 -17.26 12.91
CA SER A 73 -10.83 -18.68 12.75
C SER A 73 -12.04 -19.48 12.27
N ALA A 74 -13.24 -19.14 12.76
CA ALA A 74 -14.49 -19.76 12.38
C ALA A 74 -14.87 -19.46 10.92
N ILE A 75 -14.67 -18.22 10.46
CA ILE A 75 -14.88 -17.86 9.04
C ILE A 75 -13.91 -18.65 8.15
N LEU A 76 -12.64 -18.75 8.53
CA LEU A 76 -11.65 -19.53 7.78
C LEU A 76 -12.04 -21.02 7.70
N MET A 77 -12.48 -21.59 8.83
CA MET A 77 -12.94 -22.98 8.87
C MET A 77 -14.16 -23.20 7.98
N ALA A 78 -15.13 -22.28 8.00
CA ALA A 78 -16.29 -22.32 7.13
C ALA A 78 -15.91 -22.26 5.64
N GLN A 79 -14.98 -21.37 5.25
CA GLN A 79 -14.48 -21.29 3.88
C GLN A 79 -13.79 -22.58 3.43
N ILE A 80 -13.00 -23.21 4.30
CA ILE A 80 -12.36 -24.50 4.00
C ILE A 80 -13.43 -25.59 3.82
N LYS A 81 -14.46 -25.63 4.70
CA LYS A 81 -15.56 -26.59 4.60
C LYS A 81 -16.35 -26.45 3.29
N GLU A 82 -16.68 -25.22 2.89
CA GLU A 82 -17.35 -24.94 1.61
C GLU A 82 -16.47 -25.33 0.41
N ALA A 83 -15.16 -25.04 0.48
CA ALA A 83 -14.22 -25.47 -0.56
C ALA A 83 -14.16 -27.00 -0.69
N MET A 84 -14.17 -27.73 0.44
CA MET A 84 -14.24 -29.19 0.46
C MET A 84 -15.57 -29.72 -0.10
N ALA A 85 -16.66 -28.95 0.02
CA ALA A 85 -17.95 -29.26 -0.58
C ALA A 85 -18.02 -28.93 -2.09
N GLY A 86 -16.96 -28.36 -2.67
CA GLY A 86 -16.85 -28.05 -4.09
C GLY A 86 -17.14 -26.60 -4.46
N ASP A 87 -17.29 -25.68 -3.50
CA ASP A 87 -17.43 -24.25 -3.81
C ASP A 87 -16.10 -23.68 -4.32
N THR A 88 -16.07 -23.35 -5.61
CA THR A 88 -14.88 -22.81 -6.29
C THR A 88 -14.48 -21.42 -5.82
N LYS A 89 -15.42 -20.59 -5.34
CA LYS A 89 -15.11 -19.27 -4.78
C LYS A 89 -14.47 -19.40 -3.40
N ALA A 90 -14.97 -20.31 -2.58
CA ALA A 90 -14.37 -20.65 -1.30
C ALA A 90 -12.96 -21.25 -1.50
N ALA A 91 -12.80 -22.15 -2.48
CA ALA A 91 -11.49 -22.67 -2.87
C ALA A 91 -10.52 -21.57 -3.32
N THR A 92 -11.01 -20.60 -4.10
CA THR A 92 -10.23 -19.43 -4.52
C THR A 92 -9.84 -18.55 -3.32
N PHE A 93 -10.75 -18.34 -2.37
CA PHE A 93 -10.47 -17.62 -1.14
C PHE A 93 -9.34 -18.30 -0.36
N VAL A 94 -9.43 -19.62 -0.13
CA VAL A 94 -8.41 -20.40 0.57
C VAL A 94 -7.07 -20.34 -0.17
N ALA A 95 -7.05 -20.53 -1.49
CA ALA A 95 -5.84 -20.46 -2.31
C ALA A 95 -5.14 -19.09 -2.26
N LYS A 96 -5.92 -18.00 -2.17
CA LYS A 96 -5.40 -16.64 -2.06
C LYS A 96 -4.57 -16.41 -0.80
N TYR A 97 -5.00 -16.97 0.33
CA TYR A 97 -4.34 -16.75 1.62
C TYR A 97 -3.34 -17.85 1.99
N SER A 98 -3.36 -19.01 1.31
CA SER A 98 -2.36 -20.08 1.49
C SER A 98 -1.03 -19.82 0.76
N GLY A 99 -0.88 -18.66 0.12
CA GLY A 99 0.29 -18.34 -0.71
C GLY A 99 0.33 -19.09 -2.04
N GLN A 100 -0.75 -19.81 -2.39
CA GLN A 100 -0.86 -20.59 -3.63
C GLN A 100 -1.49 -19.80 -4.78
N SER A 101 -1.97 -18.57 -4.53
CA SER A 101 -2.44 -17.71 -5.63
C SER A 101 -1.24 -17.02 -6.28
N PRO A 102 -1.06 -17.17 -7.61
CA PRO A 102 -0.14 -16.29 -8.32
C PRO A 102 -0.59 -14.85 -8.08
N GLU A 103 0.37 -14.00 -7.72
CA GLU A 103 0.14 -12.56 -7.63
C GLU A 103 -0.41 -12.10 -8.98
N PRO A 104 -1.59 -11.44 -9.03
CA PRO A 104 -2.16 -11.00 -10.30
C PRO A 104 -1.14 -10.13 -11.03
N GLU A 105 -0.88 -10.40 -12.32
CA GLU A 105 0.08 -9.62 -13.11
C GLU A 105 -0.17 -8.11 -13.03
N GLU A 106 -1.44 -7.73 -12.95
CA GLU A 106 -1.87 -6.33 -12.84
C GLU A 106 -1.36 -5.66 -11.56
N ASN A 107 -1.27 -6.39 -10.43
CA ASN A 107 -0.70 -5.87 -9.19
C ASN A 107 0.82 -5.70 -9.30
N ARG A 108 1.51 -6.60 -10.01
CA ARG A 108 2.94 -6.47 -10.31
C ARG A 108 3.19 -5.24 -11.18
N ARG A 109 2.48 -5.14 -12.31
CA ARG A 109 2.57 -3.99 -13.23
C ARG A 109 2.26 -2.66 -12.54
N ASN A 110 1.26 -2.61 -11.67
CA ASN A 110 0.92 -1.40 -10.92
C ASN A 110 2.02 -1.00 -9.93
N ARG A 111 2.69 -1.97 -9.28
CA ARG A 111 3.85 -1.70 -8.43
C ARG A 111 5.04 -1.21 -9.24
N ASP A 112 5.32 -1.84 -10.37
CA ASP A 112 6.42 -1.46 -11.25
C ASP A 112 6.21 -0.02 -11.77
N ALA A 113 5.01 0.27 -12.26
CA ALA A 113 4.64 1.61 -12.73
C ALA A 113 4.68 2.68 -11.61
N ASP A 114 4.25 2.37 -10.38
CA ASP A 114 4.37 3.28 -9.24
C ASP A 114 5.83 3.51 -8.83
N THR A 115 6.66 2.47 -8.94
CA THR A 115 8.10 2.54 -8.68
C THR A 115 8.80 3.43 -9.71
N GLU A 116 8.52 3.21 -11.00
CA GLU A 116 9.01 4.05 -12.10
C GLU A 116 8.56 5.51 -11.96
N LEU A 117 7.30 5.75 -11.63
CA LEU A 117 6.78 7.12 -11.41
C LEU A 117 7.48 7.81 -10.24
N LYS A 118 7.75 7.08 -9.16
CA LYS A 118 8.48 7.62 -8.00
C LYS A 118 9.94 7.90 -8.34
N GLN A 119 10.61 7.02 -9.08
CA GLN A 119 11.97 7.23 -9.56
C GLN A 119 12.06 8.44 -10.50
N ALA A 120 11.18 8.53 -11.50
CA ALA A 120 11.13 9.67 -12.41
C ALA A 120 10.86 10.99 -11.69
N ARG A 121 9.99 10.99 -10.68
CA ARG A 121 9.75 12.17 -9.83
C ARG A 121 10.96 12.52 -8.97
N LYS A 122 11.64 11.53 -8.40
CA LYS A 122 12.89 11.74 -7.63
C LYS A 122 13.94 12.41 -8.53
N GLN A 123 14.18 11.82 -9.70
CA GLN A 123 15.13 12.32 -10.71
C GLN A 123 14.78 13.75 -11.19
N ALA A 124 13.51 14.05 -11.44
CA ALA A 124 13.08 15.39 -11.85
C ALA A 124 13.23 16.46 -10.75
N VAL A 125 13.20 16.05 -9.47
CA VAL A 125 13.29 16.95 -8.31
C VAL A 125 14.73 17.13 -7.85
N THR A 126 15.54 16.07 -7.83
CA THR A 126 16.93 16.12 -7.33
C THR A 126 17.96 16.27 -8.44
N GLY A 127 17.61 16.00 -9.71
CA GLY A 127 18.56 15.99 -10.82
C GLY A 127 19.57 14.84 -10.77
N GLU A 128 19.50 13.98 -9.74
CA GLU A 128 20.36 12.83 -9.57
C GLU A 128 19.93 11.71 -10.51
N ASN A 129 20.68 11.53 -11.59
CA ASN A 129 20.81 10.22 -12.18
C ASN A 129 21.76 9.44 -11.27
N GLU A 130 21.21 8.56 -10.44
CA GLU A 130 21.99 7.50 -9.76
C GLU A 130 22.46 6.48 -10.82
N THR A 131 23.23 6.93 -11.80
CA THR A 131 24.04 6.05 -12.63
C THR A 131 25.29 5.72 -11.84
N ASP A 132 25.74 4.46 -11.86
CA ASP A 132 26.95 4.02 -11.14
C ASP A 132 28.16 4.91 -11.44
N GLU A 133 28.29 5.42 -12.67
CA GLU A 133 29.34 6.38 -13.06
C GLU A 133 29.29 7.73 -12.34
N ALA A 134 28.10 8.19 -11.93
CA ALA A 134 27.93 9.45 -11.21
C ALA A 134 28.29 9.29 -9.72
N LEU A 135 28.00 8.12 -9.14
CA LEU A 135 28.40 7.76 -7.78
C LEU A 135 29.92 7.60 -7.70
N ASP A 136 30.54 6.91 -8.66
CA ASP A 136 32.00 6.73 -8.73
C ASP A 136 32.76 8.08 -8.85
N LYS A 137 32.20 9.04 -9.59
CA LYS A 137 32.76 10.41 -9.68
C LYS A 137 32.58 11.20 -8.38
N LEU A 138 31.48 10.98 -7.66
CA LEU A 138 31.27 11.64 -6.38
C LEU A 138 32.27 11.11 -5.34
N ASP A 139 32.49 9.79 -5.32
CA ASP A 139 33.45 9.13 -4.44
C ASP A 139 34.89 9.57 -4.71
N SER A 140 35.28 9.76 -5.98
CA SER A 140 36.61 10.28 -6.32
C SER A 140 36.81 11.72 -5.84
N ILE A 141 35.82 12.59 -6.03
CA ILE A 141 35.86 13.98 -5.55
C ILE A 141 35.95 14.04 -4.02
N LEU A 142 35.15 13.24 -3.31
CA LEU A 142 35.16 13.20 -1.85
C LEU A 142 36.50 12.70 -1.30
N LYS A 143 37.12 11.73 -1.98
CA LYS A 143 38.44 11.21 -1.62
C LYS A 143 39.54 12.27 -1.80
N GLU A 144 39.53 13.00 -2.91
CA GLU A 144 40.49 14.10 -3.15
C GLU A 144 40.33 15.23 -2.13
N LEU A 145 39.09 15.59 -1.77
CA LEU A 145 38.83 16.60 -0.74
C LEU A 145 39.34 16.17 0.63
N HIS A 146 39.13 14.91 1.01
CA HIS A 146 39.64 14.36 2.27
C HIS A 146 41.17 14.33 2.29
N GLU A 147 41.81 13.88 1.20
CA GLU A 147 43.28 13.88 1.08
C GLU A 147 43.89 15.29 1.15
N ASN A 148 43.22 16.29 0.59
CA ASN A 148 43.65 17.68 0.67
C ASN A 148 43.45 18.29 2.06
N ALA A 149 42.34 17.97 2.74
CA ALA A 149 42.10 18.42 4.11
C ALA A 149 43.15 17.84 5.08
N VAL A 150 43.50 16.56 4.94
CA VAL A 150 44.53 15.91 5.77
C VAL A 150 45.91 16.53 5.56
N LYS A 151 46.24 16.96 4.33
CA LYS A 151 47.49 17.67 4.03
C LYS A 151 47.55 19.08 4.65
N GLN A 152 46.41 19.78 4.76
CA GLN A 152 46.34 21.11 5.37
C GLN A 152 46.42 21.07 6.91
N GLU A 153 46.08 19.95 7.55
CA GLU A 153 46.19 19.77 9.01
C GLU A 153 47.59 19.29 9.46
N THR A 154 48.47 18.94 8.52
CA THR A 154 49.83 18.43 8.79
C THR A 154 50.96 19.43 8.46
N GLU A 155 50.63 20.65 8.03
CA GLU A 155 51.51 21.83 7.97
C GLU A 155 51.27 22.77 9.17
#